data_AF-A0A2K3JBC4-F1
#
_entry.id   AF-A0A2K3JBC4-F1
#
_cell.length_a   1.000
_cell.length_b   1.000
_cell.length_c   1.000
_cell.angle_alpha   90.00
_cell.angle_beta   90.00
_cell.angle_gamma   90.00
#
_symmetry.space_group_name_H-M   'P 1'
#
loop_
_entity.id
_entity.type
_entity.pdbx_description
1 polymer ?
#
loop_
_entity_poly.entity_id
_entity_poly.type
_entity_poly.pdbx_seq_one_letter_code
_entity_poly.pdbx_strand_id
1 'polypeptide(L)' 'MKHFDVSSIIVIVITFILFFMALFYTGFTHDLLLEAGVFLVSVKLIIMSYKTSVSSKDIHRELEEIKN' A
#
# COMPACT_ATOMS: atom_id res chain seq x y z
N MET A 1 -4.83 -0.88 14.96
CA MET A 1 -5.68 -0.42 13.84
C MET A 1 -5.51 1.09 13.60
N LYS A 2 -4.31 1.65 13.82
CA LYS A 2 -4.01 3.11 13.71
C LYS A 2 -2.82 3.37 12.77
N HIS A 3 -2.55 2.45 11.85
CA HIS A 3 -1.36 2.45 10.97
C HIS A 3 -1.69 2.27 9.48
N PHE A 4 -2.96 2.10 9.14
CA PHE A 4 -3.39 2.44 7.79
C PHE A 4 -3.52 3.96 7.77
N ASP A 5 -2.42 4.62 7.39
CA ASP A 5 -2.42 6.06 7.23
C ASP A 5 -3.52 6.41 6.24
N VAL A 6 -4.46 7.26 6.67
CA VAL A 6 -5.55 7.75 5.82
C VAL A 6 -4.98 8.34 4.53
N SER A 7 -3.80 8.97 4.64
CA SER A 7 -2.98 9.43 3.52
C SER A 7 -2.61 8.32 2.53
N SER A 8 -2.20 7.13 3.00
CA SER A 8 -1.91 5.99 2.12
C SER A 8 -3.16 5.51 1.40
N ILE A 9 -4.30 5.44 2.09
CA ILE A 9 -5.59 5.08 1.48
C ILE A 9 -5.98 6.08 0.39
N ILE A 10 -5.86 7.38 0.69
CA ILE A 10 -6.16 8.46 -0.27
C ILE A 10 -5.29 8.32 -1.53
N VAL A 11 -3.99 8.07 -1.37
CA VAL A 11 -3.07 7.90 -2.51
C VAL A 11 -3.49 6.69 -3.36
N ILE A 12 -3.80 5.54 -2.77
CA ILE A 12 -4.28 4.36 -3.53
C ILE A 12 -5.51 4.70 -4.36
N VAL A 13 -6.50 5.34 -3.73
CA VAL A 13 -7.79 5.62 -4.36
C VAL A 13 -7.60 6.60 -5.52
N ILE A 14 -6.82 7.66 -5.33
CA ILE A 14 -6.50 8.61 -6.40
C ILE A 14 -5.75 7.91 -7.55
N THR A 15 -4.72 7.12 -7.24
CA THR A 15 -3.97 6.36 -8.24
C THR A 15 -4.87 5.37 -9.00
N PHE A 16 -5.81 4.72 -8.31
CA PHE A 16 -6.75 3.80 -8.93
C PHE A 16 -7.72 4.51 -9.88
N ILE A 17 -8.26 5.67 -9.47
CA ILE A 17 -9.15 6.48 -10.32
C ILE A 17 -8.41 6.97 -11.56
N LEU A 18 -7.19 7.47 -11.41
CA LEU A 18 -6.36 7.93 -12.53
C LEU A 18 -6.00 6.79 -13.49
N PHE A 19 -5.66 5.61 -12.97
CA PHE A 19 -5.43 4.40 -13.76
C PHE A 19 -6.67 4.00 -14.56
N PHE A 20 -7.84 4.02 -13.92
CA PHE A 20 -9.10 3.72 -14.59
C PHE A 20 -9.39 4.75 -15.69
N MET A 21 -9.21 6.05 -15.42
CA MET A 21 -9.34 7.09 -16.45
C MET A 21 -8.37 6.87 -17.62
N ALA A 22 -7.08 6.61 -17.36
CA ALA A 22 -6.09 6.35 -18.39
C ALA A 22 -6.47 5.16 -19.30
N LEU A 23 -7.01 4.08 -18.72
CA LEU A 23 -7.54 2.94 -19.46
C LEU A 23 -8.65 3.31 -20.45
N PHE A 24 -9.57 4.21 -20.06
CA PHE A 24 -10.68 4.65 -20.92
C PHE A 24 -10.27 5.69 -21.96
N TYR A 25 -9.35 6.61 -21.62
CA TYR A 25 -8.94 7.70 -22.51
C TYR A 25 -7.86 7.27 -23.51
N THR A 26 -6.90 6.43 -23.12
CA THR A 26 -5.72 6.10 -23.93
C THR A 26 -5.82 4.70 -24.58
N GLY A 27 -6.72 3.86 -24.08
CA GLY A 27 -6.84 2.45 -24.48
C GLY A 27 -5.72 1.57 -23.90
N PHE A 28 -5.73 0.27 -24.23
CA PHE A 28 -4.79 -0.75 -23.72
C PHE A 28 -3.34 -0.63 -24.25
N THR A 29 -2.86 0.57 -24.55
CA THR A 29 -1.56 0.83 -25.17
C THR A 29 -0.46 1.16 -24.15
N HIS A 30 0.77 1.35 -24.64
CA HIS A 30 2.09 1.19 -23.99
C HIS A 30 2.23 1.58 -22.49
N ASP A 31 1.53 2.60 -22.02
CA ASP A 31 1.66 3.13 -20.66
C ASP A 31 0.94 2.28 -19.60
N LEU A 32 0.04 1.37 -20.00
CA LEU A 32 -0.72 0.53 -19.07
C LEU A 32 0.17 -0.28 -18.12
N LEU A 33 1.29 -0.81 -18.63
CA LEU A 33 2.25 -1.57 -17.81
C LEU A 33 3.00 -0.67 -16.83
N LEU A 34 3.28 0.57 -17.23
CA LEU A 34 3.92 1.57 -16.39
C LEU A 34 2.99 1.96 -15.24
N GLU A 35 1.73 2.22 -15.55
CA GLU A 35 0.73 2.68 -14.57
C GLU A 35 0.28 1.53 -13.65
N ALA A 36 0.14 0.30 -14.19
CA ALA A 36 -0.07 -0.90 -13.38
C ALA A 36 1.14 -1.16 -12.46
N GLY A 37 2.37 -0.93 -12.93
CA GLY A 37 3.58 -1.03 -12.13
C GLY A 37 3.59 -0.04 -10.96
N VAL A 38 3.21 1.22 -11.20
CA VAL A 38 3.09 2.24 -10.14
C VAL A 38 2.01 1.83 -9.13
N PHE A 39 0.84 1.37 -9.56
CA PHE A 39 -0.21 0.88 -8.67
C PHE A 39 0.25 -0.31 -7.82
N LEU A 40 0.95 -1.27 -8.43
CA LEU A 40 1.44 -2.48 -7.74
C LEU A 40 2.53 -2.13 -6.72
N VAL A 41 3.38 -1.14 -7.00
CA VAL A 41 4.33 -0.58 -6.03
C VAL A 41 3.59 0.03 -4.83
N SER A 42 2.53 0.82 -5.07
CA SER A 42 1.71 1.37 -3.97
C SER A 42 1.14 0.27 -3.09
N VAL A 43 0.48 -0.74 -3.68
CA VAL A 43 -0.07 -1.90 -2.94
C VAL A 43 1.01 -2.63 -2.14
N LYS A 44 2.19 -2.87 -2.73
CA LYS A 44 3.32 -3.51 -2.04
C LYS A 44 3.77 -2.71 -0.82
N LEU A 45 3.89 -1.39 -0.93
CA LEU A 45 4.29 -0.52 0.19
C LEU A 45 3.29 -0.57 1.34
N ILE A 46 2.00 -0.67 1.04
CA ILE A 46 0.94 -0.78 2.05
C ILE A 46 1.00 -2.11 2.77
N ILE A 47 1.13 -3.21 2.02
CA ILE A 47 1.27 -4.55 2.61
C ILE A 47 2.54 -4.62 3.46
N MET A 48 3.63 -4.00 3.01
CA MET A 48 4.88 -3.92 3.77
C MET A 48 4.69 -3.15 5.07
N SER A 49 4.07 -1.97 5.03
CA SER A 49 3.76 -1.16 6.23
C SER A 49 2.90 -1.94 7.23
N TYR A 50 1.88 -2.65 6.75
CA TYR A 50 1.06 -3.54 7.59
C TYR A 50 1.90 -4.64 8.25
N LYS A 51 2.70 -5.37 7.47
CA LYS A 51 3.58 -6.44 7.98
C LYS A 51 4.57 -5.92 9.01
N THR A 52 5.17 -4.76 8.76
CA THR A 52 6.06 -4.09 9.72
C THR A 52 5.31 -3.76 11.01
N SER A 53 4.09 -3.23 10.93
CA SER A 53 3.29 -2.91 12.12
C SER A 53 2.96 -4.16 12.95
N VAL A 54 2.64 -5.28 12.31
CA VAL A 54 2.40 -6.56 13.00
C VAL A 54 3.68 -7.06 13.65
N SER A 55 4.78 -7.10 12.89
CA SER A 55 6.09 -7.54 13.40
C SER A 55 6.56 -6.70 14.60
N SER A 56 6.40 -5.38 14.56
CA SER A 56 6.73 -4.50 15.70
C SER A 56 5.89 -4.78 16.94
N LYS A 57 4.61 -5.18 16.77
CA LYS A 57 3.77 -5.57 17.92
C LYS A 57 4.22 -6.88 18.53
N ASP A 58 4.57 -7.86 17.70
CA ASP A 58 5.07 -9.15 18.18
C ASP A 58 6.38 -8.95 18.97
N ILE A 59 7.30 -8.14 18.45
CA ILE A 59 8.54 -7.77 19.14
C ILE A 59 8.25 -7.09 20.48
N HIS A 60 7.31 -6.14 20.53
CA HIS A 60 6.95 -5.48 21.78
C HIS A 60 6.35 -6.44 22.80
N ARG A 61 5.53 -7.40 22.36
CA ARG A 61 4.97 -8.43 23.24
C ARG A 61 6.04 -9.34 23.81
N GLU A 62 6.97 -9.82 22.98
CA GLU A 62 8.11 -10.62 23.45
C GLU A 62 8.99 -9.83 24.44
N LEU A 63 9.20 -8.53 24.22
CA LEU A 63 9.92 -7.67 25.17
C LEU A 63 9.21 -7.55 26.52
N GLU A 64 7.87 -7.45 26.53
CA GLU A 64 7.08 -7.41 27.77
C GLU A 64 7.10 -8.74 28.51
N GLU A 65 7.13 -9.87 27.80
CA GLU A 65 7.27 -11.20 28.38
C GLU A 65 8.65 -11.43 29.02
N ILE A 66 9.73 -10.85 28.48
CA ILE A 66 11.09 -10.94 29.07
C ILE A 66 11.26 -10.01 30.29
N LYS A 67 10.53 -8.89 30.31
CA LYS A 67 10.62 -7.88 31.39
C LYS A 67 9.85 -8.29 32.66
N ASN A 68 8.88 -9.19 32.55
CA ASN A 68 8.18 -9.81 33.69
C ASN A 68 8.82 -11.14 34.08
#